data_AF-A0A951N2H8-F1
#
_entry.id   AF-A0A951N2H8-F1
#
_cell.length_a   1.000
_cell.length_b   1.000
_cell.length_c   1.000
_cell.angle_alpha   90.00
_cell.angle_beta   90.00
_cell.angle_gamma   90.00
#
_symmetry.space_group_name_H-M   'P 1'
#
loop_
_entity.id
_entity.type
_entity.pdbx_description
1 polymer ?
#
loop_
_entity_poly.entity_id
_entity_poly.type
_entity_poly.pdbx_seq_one_letter_code
_entity_poly.pdbx_strand_id
1 'polypeptide(L)'
;MTPEQPTSALDFGTGTSDDHRDGIRWVDYANISWNPVFCKRCDICVEICPKNTLVLRNDAIIEEENCILCGLCERYCPDLAIEMIPSAVAAHEAKGKDG
;
A
#
# COMPACT_ATOMS: atom_id res chain seq x y z
N MET A 1 7.50 6.91 -18.91
CA MET A 1 6.41 7.58 -18.17
C MET A 1 6.38 6.98 -16.77
N THR A 2 6.94 7.65 -15.78
CA THR A 2 6.74 7.30 -14.36
C THR A 2 5.47 8.00 -13.90
N PRO A 3 4.54 7.34 -13.18
CA PRO A 3 3.42 8.05 -12.57
C PRO A 3 3.99 9.06 -11.57
N GLU A 4 3.70 10.34 -11.82
CA GLU A 4 4.11 11.44 -10.96
C GLU A 4 3.46 11.25 -9.59
N GLN A 5 4.28 11.14 -8.55
CA GLN A 5 3.82 11.01 -7.16
C GLN A 5 3.00 12.25 -6.78
N PRO A 6 1.85 12.11 -6.12
CA PRO A 6 0.98 13.25 -5.81
C PRO A 6 1.67 14.24 -4.85
N THR A 7 1.92 15.46 -5.34
CA THR A 7 2.77 16.47 -4.69
C THR A 7 2.04 17.42 -3.74
N SER A 8 0.78 17.18 -3.36
CA SER A 8 0.13 18.09 -2.39
C SER A 8 -0.95 17.41 -1.56
N ALA A 9 -0.94 17.71 -0.27
CA ALA A 9 -1.93 17.23 0.67
C ALA A 9 -3.36 17.73 0.37
N LEU A 10 -3.54 18.75 -0.49
CA LEU A 10 -4.82 19.44 -0.68
C LEU A 10 -5.79 18.81 -1.69
N ASP A 11 -5.46 17.67 -2.30
CA ASP A 11 -6.43 16.87 -3.06
C ASP A 11 -7.28 15.99 -2.09
N PHE A 12 -8.01 16.67 -1.21
CA PHE A 12 -8.68 16.13 -0.03
C PHE A 12 -10.07 15.50 -0.31
N GLY A 13 -10.30 14.91 -1.49
CA GLY A 13 -11.58 14.20 -1.66
C GLY A 13 -11.95 13.73 -3.05
N THR A 14 -11.22 12.76 -3.60
CA THR A 14 -11.74 11.66 -4.41
C THR A 14 -10.63 10.61 -4.44
N GLY A 15 -10.69 9.60 -3.57
CA GLY A 15 -9.71 8.51 -3.60
C GLY A 15 -9.71 7.86 -4.97
N THR A 16 -8.56 7.82 -5.63
CA THR A 16 -8.34 7.10 -6.89
C THR A 16 -7.56 5.84 -6.56
N SER A 17 -8.25 4.84 -6.00
CA SER A 17 -7.99 3.48 -6.43
C SER A 17 -9.18 3.09 -7.30
N ASP A 18 -8.92 2.57 -8.50
CA ASP A 18 -10.00 2.05 -9.36
C ASP A 18 -10.74 0.86 -8.69
N ASP A 19 -10.12 0.29 -7.64
CA ASP A 19 -10.57 -0.89 -6.92
C ASP A 19 -11.48 -0.58 -5.70
N HIS A 20 -11.40 0.60 -5.07
CA HIS A 20 -12.20 0.97 -3.89
C HIS A 20 -13.27 2.03 -4.21
N ARG A 21 -14.36 1.59 -4.85
CA ARG A 21 -15.56 2.41 -5.18
C ARG A 21 -16.52 2.59 -3.99
N ASP A 22 -16.02 2.52 -2.78
CA ASP A 22 -16.78 2.58 -1.52
C ASP A 22 -16.87 4.00 -0.93
N GLY A 23 -16.23 4.98 -1.56
CA GLY A 23 -16.18 6.37 -1.08
C GLY A 23 -15.20 6.59 0.07
N ILE A 24 -14.35 5.60 0.37
CA ILE A 24 -13.34 5.66 1.41
C ILE A 24 -12.01 6.12 0.78
N ARG A 25 -11.22 6.91 1.53
CA ARG A 25 -9.91 7.38 1.06
C ARG A 25 -8.88 6.26 1.13
N TRP A 26 -8.44 5.83 -0.03
CA TRP A 26 -7.27 4.97 -0.21
C TRP A 26 -6.16 5.72 -0.94
N VAL A 27 -4.91 5.39 -0.60
CA VAL A 27 -3.70 5.92 -1.21
C VAL A 27 -2.96 4.72 -1.80
N ASP A 28 -2.87 4.69 -3.12
CA ASP A 28 -2.19 3.61 -3.84
C ASP A 28 -0.70 3.89 -4.01
N TYR A 29 0.10 2.85 -3.84
CA TYR A 29 1.51 2.81 -4.18
C TYR A 29 1.75 1.77 -5.30
N ALA A 30 2.96 1.21 -5.39
CA ALA A 30 3.29 0.24 -6.42
C ALA A 30 2.70 -1.14 -6.14
N ASN A 31 2.66 -1.57 -4.87
CA ASN A 31 2.21 -2.91 -4.48
C ASN A 31 1.13 -2.91 -3.41
N ILE A 32 0.88 -1.78 -2.74
CA ILE A 32 -0.09 -1.69 -1.64
C ILE A 32 -1.02 -0.48 -1.81
N SER A 33 -2.22 -0.60 -1.25
CA SER A 33 -3.14 0.50 -1.00
C SER A 33 -3.21 0.74 0.51
N TRP A 34 -3.12 1.99 0.94
CA TRP A 34 -3.14 2.37 2.36
C TRP A 34 -4.27 3.35 2.67
N ASN A 35 -4.92 3.16 3.80
CA ASN A 35 -6.05 3.95 4.24
C ASN A 35 -5.69 4.80 5.49
N PRO A 36 -5.57 6.14 5.36
CA PRO A 36 -5.25 7.01 6.49
C PRO A 36 -6.37 7.12 7.54
N VAL A 37 -7.61 6.79 7.18
CA VAL A 37 -8.77 6.85 8.09
C VAL A 37 -8.74 5.67 9.06
N PHE A 38 -8.38 4.48 8.57
CA PHE A 38 -8.29 3.27 9.39
C PHE A 38 -6.94 3.15 10.10
N CYS A 39 -5.85 3.61 9.48
CA CYS A 39 -4.51 3.45 10.04
C CYS A 39 -4.34 4.16 11.39
N LYS A 40 -3.94 3.41 12.42
CA LYS A 40 -3.64 3.92 13.76
C LYS A 40 -2.17 4.28 13.98
N ARG A 41 -1.33 4.18 12.94
CA ARG A 41 0.12 4.52 13.00
C ARG A 41 0.86 3.69 14.06
N CYS A 42 0.49 2.41 14.17
CA CYS A 42 1.05 1.47 15.16
C CYS A 42 2.38 0.82 14.75
N ASP A 43 2.90 1.14 13.56
CA ASP A 43 4.17 0.67 13.00
C ASP A 43 4.31 -0.85 12.74
N ILE A 44 3.30 -1.66 13.05
CA ILE A 44 3.32 -3.13 12.85
C ILE A 44 3.70 -3.52 11.42
N CYS A 45 3.13 -2.83 10.41
CA CYS A 45 3.42 -3.14 9.01
C CYS A 45 4.87 -2.82 8.62
N VAL A 46 5.49 -1.83 9.28
CA VAL A 46 6.89 -1.46 9.09
C VAL A 46 7.80 -2.50 9.72
N GLU A 47 7.51 -2.90 10.97
CA GLU A 47 8.30 -3.89 11.71
C GLU A 47 8.25 -5.29 11.09
N ILE A 48 7.08 -5.71 10.61
CA ILE A 48 6.89 -7.06 10.05
C ILE A 48 7.43 -7.20 8.62
N CYS A 49 7.71 -6.08 7.93
CA CYS A 49 8.15 -6.11 6.55
C CYS A 49 9.58 -6.72 6.45
N PRO A 50 9.74 -7.92 5.85
CA PRO A 50 11.04 -8.60 5.80
C PRO A 50 12.07 -7.93 4.89
N LYS A 51 11.62 -6.93 4.10
CA LYS A 51 12.45 -6.13 3.20
C LYS A 51 12.56 -4.67 3.63
N ASN A 52 11.95 -4.30 4.76
CA ASN A 52 11.95 -2.94 5.31
C ASN A 52 11.52 -1.88 4.28
N THR A 53 10.56 -2.21 3.41
CA THR A 53 10.09 -1.34 2.32
C THR A 53 8.91 -0.46 2.72
N LEU A 54 8.48 -0.52 3.98
CA LEU A 54 7.43 0.34 4.51
C LEU A 54 8.05 1.23 5.57
N VAL A 55 7.71 2.51 5.56
CA VAL A 55 8.14 3.47 6.57
C VAL A 55 6.97 4.33 7.02
N LEU A 56 6.92 4.65 8.31
CA LEU A 56 5.99 5.62 8.86
C LEU A 56 6.67 7.00 8.93
N ARG A 57 6.23 7.94 8.09
CA ARG A 57 6.74 9.33 8.08
C ARG A 57 5.58 10.31 8.00
N ASN A 58 5.60 11.34 8.85
CA ASN A 58 4.57 12.38 8.89
C ASN A 58 3.15 11.81 8.90
N ASP A 59 2.90 10.84 9.80
CA ASP A 59 1.60 10.18 9.94
C ASP A 59 1.10 9.37 8.72
N ALA A 60 1.97 9.12 7.74
CA ALA A 60 1.67 8.32 6.56
C ALA A 60 2.57 7.09 6.46
N ILE A 61 1.96 5.96 6.04
CA ILE A 61 2.71 4.79 5.58
C ILE A 61 3.11 5.04 4.14
N ILE A 62 4.41 4.96 3.87
CA ILE A 62 5.00 5.15 2.54
C ILE A 62 5.64 3.84 2.11
N GLU A 63 5.35 3.40 0.89
CA GLU A 63 6.04 2.28 0.26
C GLU A 63 7.31 2.75 -0.45
N GLU A 64 8.42 2.09 -0.13
CA GLU A 64 9.71 2.19 -0.82
C GLU A 64 9.91 1.01 -1.80
N GLU A 65 10.99 1.05 -2.58
CA GLU A 65 11.29 0.04 -3.59
C GLU A 65 11.62 -1.35 -2.99
N ASN A 66 11.63 -2.38 -3.85
CA ASN A 66 12.00 -3.77 -3.52
C ASN A 66 10.98 -4.57 -2.68
N CYS A 67 9.72 -4.14 -2.66
CA CYS A 67 8.64 -4.96 -2.10
C CYS A 67 8.56 -6.30 -2.85
N ILE A 68 8.47 -7.41 -2.11
CA ILE A 68 8.44 -8.78 -2.65
C ILE A 68 7.03 -9.38 -2.63
N LEU A 69 6.00 -8.55 -2.44
CA LEU A 69 4.59 -8.96 -2.47
C LEU A 69 4.29 -10.14 -1.51
N CYS A 70 4.88 -10.12 -0.31
CA CYS A 70 4.72 -11.20 0.67
C CYS A 70 3.37 -11.17 1.43
N GLY A 71 2.63 -10.06 1.39
CA GLY A 71 1.33 -9.91 2.04
C GLY A 71 1.34 -9.84 3.57
N LEU A 72 2.50 -9.75 4.23
CA LEU A 72 2.57 -9.69 5.68
C LEU A 72 2.00 -8.39 6.25
N CYS A 73 2.24 -7.25 5.59
CA CYS A 73 1.72 -5.96 6.04
C CYS A 73 0.18 -5.93 6.05
N GLU A 74 -0.46 -6.43 5.00
CA GLU A 74 -1.92 -6.62 4.90
C GLU A 74 -2.42 -7.58 5.99
N ARG A 75 -1.82 -8.78 6.09
CA ARG A 75 -2.25 -9.82 7.04
C ARG A 75 -2.17 -9.38 8.50
N TYR A 76 -1.16 -8.60 8.87
CA TYR A 76 -0.90 -8.23 10.26
C TYR A 76 -1.44 -6.84 10.63
N CYS A 77 -2.07 -6.11 9.71
CA CYS A 77 -2.69 -4.84 10.05
C CYS A 77 -3.99 -5.09 10.84
N PRO A 78 -4.07 -4.73 12.13
CA PRO A 78 -5.24 -5.02 12.95
C PRO A 78 -6.47 -4.19 12.56
N ASP A 79 -6.26 -3.05 11.90
CA ASP A 79 -7.31 -2.11 11.50
C ASP A 79 -7.71 -2.24 10.02
N LEU A 80 -7.16 -3.22 9.29
CA LEU A 80 -7.40 -3.42 7.84
C LEU A 80 -7.14 -2.13 7.04
N ALA A 81 -6.09 -1.40 7.42
CA ALA A 81 -5.76 -0.11 6.83
C ALA A 81 -4.75 -0.21 5.67
N ILE A 82 -4.39 -1.42 5.26
CA ILE A 82 -3.44 -1.68 4.19
C ILE A 82 -3.83 -2.96 3.47
N GLU A 83 -3.86 -2.90 2.15
CA GLU A 83 -4.23 -4.01 1.27
C GLU A 83 -3.19 -4.18 0.17
N MET A 84 -3.05 -5.39 -0.36
CA MET A 84 -2.20 -5.66 -1.51
C MET A 84 -2.93 -5.29 -2.79
N ILE A 85 -2.28 -4.57 -3.71
CA ILE A 85 -2.88 -4.22 -5.00
C ILE A 85 -3.05 -5.51 -5.84
N PRO A 86 -4.27 -5.89 -6.25
CA PRO A 86 -4.51 -7.16 -6.94
C PRO A 86 -3.73 -7.31 -8.25
N SER A 87 -3.59 -6.22 -9.01
CA SER A 87 -2.85 -6.24 -10.28
C SER A 87 -1.34 -6.46 -10.08
N ALA A 88 -0.76 -5.93 -8.98
CA ALA A 88 0.63 -6.16 -8.62
C ALA A 88 0.87 -7.61 -8.19
N VAL A 89 -0.05 -8.18 -7.40
CA VAL A 89 -0.02 -9.60 -7.00
C VAL A 89 -0.10 -10.51 -8.23
N ALA A 90 -1.07 -10.29 -9.11
CA ALA A 90 -1.22 -11.09 -10.34
C ALA A 90 0.03 -11.05 -11.23
N ALA A 91 0.66 -9.88 -11.35
CA ALA A 91 1.90 -9.71 -12.10
C ALA A 91 3.11 -10.46 -11.48
N HIS A 92 3.14 -10.61 -10.15
CA HIS A 92 4.18 -11.36 -9.46
C HIS A 92 3.96 -12.87 -9.53
N GLU A 93 2.73 -13.34 -9.39
CA GLU A 93 2.37 -14.76 -9.57
C GLU A 93 2.67 -15.26 -10.99
N ALA A 94 2.41 -14.44 -12.01
CA ALA A 94 2.70 -14.79 -13.39
C ALA A 94 4.20 -15.08 -13.64
N LYS A 95 5.11 -14.47 -12.87
CA LYS A 95 6.57 -14.69 -12.97
C LYS A 95 7.02 -15.98 -12.27
N GLY A 96 6.24 -16.50 -11.33
CA GLY A 96 6.58 -17.70 -10.55
C GLY A 96 6.23 -19.03 -11.24
N LYS A 97 5.55 -19.00 -12.39
CA LYS A 97 5.03 -20.20 -13.07
C LYS A 97 6.01 -20.84 -14.07
N ASP A 98 7.17 -20.23 -14.29
CA ASP A 98 8.17 -20.66 -15.27
C ASP A 98 9.38 -21.39 -14.63
N GLY A 99 9.27 -21.81 -13.36
CA GLY A 99 10.35 -22.44 -12.57
C GLY A 99 10.17 -23.94 -12.36
#